data_AF-A0AAD6AZB8-F1
#
_entry.id   AF-A0AAD6AZB8-F1
#
_cell.length_a   1.000
_cell.length_b   1.000
_cell.length_c   1.000
_cell.angle_alpha   90.00
_cell.angle_beta   90.00
_cell.angle_gamma   90.00
#
_symmetry.space_group_name_H-M   'P 1'
#
loop_
_entity.id
_entity.type
_entity.pdbx_description
1 polymer ?
#
loop_
_entity_poly.entity_id
_entity_poly.type
_entity_poly.pdbx_seq_one_letter_code
_entity_poly.pdbx_strand_id
1 'polypeptide(L)'
;MSLRIFSCLLLLFCLDIFRHEVLLGAQADSAVDGSGTNLTTSPGEKTFEVKIESPAEQFTRIWIQVLDRHDGSFLVRYRMYATYTDLHINVLLKNKHVAQSPFILKGQVYHEGCDCPQTSGSVWEADMHCPQSFPQIERDLALYAVVDPDRNADEIPKRFGQRQSLCHYTIKDNKVYVQTYGEHVGFRIFMDSILLSITRKVRLPDLEFFVNLGDWPLEKRKPSERIHPIFSWCGSNNTRDIVMPTYDLTESVLETMGRVSLDMLSVQANTGPPWPEKNSTAFWRGRDSRQERLELVKLSRAHPDSINAAFTNFFFFKHDESLYGPLVKHVSFFDFFKYKYQINIDGTVAAYRLPYLLAGNSVVLKQDSGYYEHFYYGPAALGALHPSQGGHGRPAGEDPVGSRPR
;
A
#
# COMPACT_ATOMS: atom_id res chain seq x y z
N MET A 1 10.62 10.58 -20.55
CA MET A 1 9.32 10.19 -19.96
C MET A 1 9.42 10.41 -18.46
N SER A 2 8.81 11.45 -17.88
CA SER A 2 8.85 11.60 -16.41
C SER A 2 7.71 10.80 -15.78
N LEU A 3 7.89 9.48 -15.71
CA LEU A 3 7.09 8.62 -14.83
C LEU A 3 7.35 8.93 -13.33
N ARG A 4 8.29 9.83 -13.03
CA ARG A 4 8.48 10.41 -11.70
C ARG A 4 7.22 11.11 -11.21
N ILE A 5 6.42 11.71 -12.09
CA ILE A 5 5.15 12.34 -11.71
C ILE A 5 4.14 11.30 -11.21
N PHE A 6 4.03 10.15 -11.91
CA PHE A 6 3.19 9.03 -11.47
C PHE A 6 3.69 8.42 -10.16
N SER A 7 5.00 8.23 -10.05
CA SER A 7 5.64 7.73 -8.84
C SER A 7 5.41 8.64 -7.65
N CYS A 8 5.62 9.95 -7.80
CA CYS A 8 5.51 10.95 -6.75
C CYS A 8 4.16 10.94 -6.04
N LEU A 9 3.07 10.72 -6.77
CA LEU A 9 1.75 10.56 -6.15
C LEU A 9 1.57 9.25 -5.42
N LEU A 10 2.28 8.22 -5.85
CA LEU A 10 2.26 6.94 -5.19
C LEU A 10 3.07 6.97 -3.90
N LEU A 11 4.18 7.72 -3.81
CA LEU A 11 4.91 7.92 -2.54
C LEU A 11 4.37 9.00 -1.62
N LEU A 12 3.49 9.87 -2.11
CA LEU A 12 2.68 10.69 -1.22
C LEU A 12 1.87 9.85 -0.22
N PHE A 13 1.76 8.55 -0.50
CA PHE A 13 0.77 7.66 0.03
C PHE A 13 1.31 6.24 0.31
N CYS A 14 2.46 5.85 -0.27
CA CYS A 14 3.34 4.86 0.31
C CYS A 14 3.92 5.48 1.58
N LEU A 15 3.73 4.79 2.70
CA LEU A 15 4.50 5.03 3.90
C LEU A 15 6.00 5.03 3.58
N ASP A 16 6.59 6.21 3.41
CA ASP A 16 7.96 6.46 3.84
C ASP A 16 7.85 7.28 5.12
N ILE A 17 7.97 6.62 6.27
CA ILE A 17 9.27 6.43 6.92
C ILE A 17 9.82 7.81 7.28
N PHE A 18 9.46 8.21 8.51
CA PHE A 18 10.18 9.11 9.39
C PHE A 18 10.95 10.30 8.79
N ARG A 19 10.48 11.45 9.27
CA ARG A 19 11.17 12.73 9.52
C ARG A 19 11.19 13.75 8.38
N HIS A 20 10.72 14.91 8.81
CA HIS A 20 10.81 16.25 8.24
C HIS A 20 9.74 16.64 7.21
N GLU A 21 8.74 17.32 7.80
CA GLU A 21 8.06 18.52 7.33
C GLU A 21 7.34 18.48 5.97
N VAL A 22 6.03 18.71 6.09
CA VAL A 22 5.04 19.06 5.06
C VAL A 22 4.50 17.89 4.23
N LEU A 23 3.62 17.10 4.85
CA LEU A 23 2.55 16.39 4.15
C LEU A 23 1.20 16.69 4.82
N LEU A 24 0.31 17.30 4.04
CA LEU A 24 -1.08 17.56 4.41
C LEU A 24 -1.80 16.21 4.61
N GLY A 25 -1.90 15.73 5.86
CA GLY A 25 -2.84 14.67 6.20
C GLY A 25 -2.53 13.77 7.41
N ALA A 26 -1.28 13.64 7.85
CA ALA A 26 -0.93 12.98 9.12
C ALA A 26 0.53 13.24 9.51
N GLN A 27 0.75 14.06 10.53
CA GLN A 27 2.06 14.17 11.18
C GLN A 27 2.07 13.28 12.43
N ALA A 28 3.09 12.44 12.54
CA ALA A 28 3.35 11.62 13.73
C ALA A 28 4.36 12.34 14.62
N ASP A 29 3.88 12.97 15.68
CA ASP A 29 4.76 13.63 16.65
C ASP A 29 4.78 12.83 17.95
N SER A 30 5.97 12.64 18.51
CA SER A 30 6.15 12.08 19.85
C SER A 30 5.83 13.15 20.88
N ALA A 31 4.90 12.87 21.79
CA ALA A 31 4.64 13.75 22.92
C ALA A 31 5.83 13.71 23.89
N VAL A 32 6.14 14.85 24.50
CA VAL A 32 7.18 14.96 25.52
C VAL A 32 6.59 15.41 26.86
N ASP A 33 7.21 15.01 27.96
CA ASP A 33 6.86 15.51 29.29
C ASP A 33 7.41 16.93 29.55
N GLY A 34 7.14 17.47 30.74
CA GLY A 34 7.63 18.81 31.15
C GLY A 34 9.16 18.93 31.26
N SER A 35 9.90 17.83 31.18
CA SER A 35 11.36 17.79 31.15
C SER A 35 11.93 17.65 29.73
N GLY A 36 11.07 17.52 28.71
CA GLY A 36 11.46 17.29 27.32
C GLY A 36 11.76 15.82 27.00
N THR A 37 11.39 14.88 27.88
CA THR A 37 11.59 13.45 27.65
C THR A 37 10.43 12.88 26.84
N ASN A 38 10.74 12.11 25.78
CA ASN A 38 9.73 11.45 24.95
C ASN A 38 8.87 10.48 25.77
N LEU A 39 7.56 10.58 25.63
CA LEU A 39 6.62 9.57 26.09
C LEU A 39 6.81 8.31 25.23
N THR A 40 6.91 7.16 25.90
CA THR A 40 6.97 5.83 25.26
C THR A 40 5.66 5.06 25.41
N THR A 41 4.67 5.68 26.06
CA THR A 41 3.35 5.13 26.34
C THR A 41 2.30 6.23 26.19
N SER A 42 1.09 5.86 25.77
CA SER A 42 0.01 6.83 25.63
C SER A 42 -0.35 7.54 26.94
N PRO A 43 -0.48 8.88 26.95
CA PRO A 43 -1.09 9.64 28.03
C PRO A 43 -2.64 9.59 28.04
N GLY A 44 -3.25 8.92 27.06
CA GLY A 44 -4.70 8.76 26.88
C GLY A 44 -5.19 9.35 25.55
N GLU A 45 -6.18 8.70 24.92
CA GLU A 45 -6.69 9.06 23.59
C GLU A 45 -7.22 10.50 23.47
N LYS A 46 -7.75 11.05 24.57
CA LYS A 46 -8.34 12.41 24.63
C LYS A 46 -7.40 13.46 25.21
N THR A 47 -6.10 13.17 25.24
CA THR A 47 -5.10 14.07 25.83
C THR A 47 -4.97 15.37 25.07
N PHE A 48 -4.94 15.30 23.74
CA PHE A 48 -4.78 16.45 22.87
C PHE A 48 -6.10 16.76 22.16
N GLU A 49 -6.48 18.04 22.19
CA GLU A 49 -7.54 18.58 21.36
C GLU A 49 -6.91 19.28 20.16
N VAL A 50 -7.42 19.01 18.96
CA VAL A 50 -6.94 19.65 17.74
C VAL A 50 -8.08 20.40 17.04
N LYS A 51 -7.82 21.66 16.71
CA LYS A 51 -8.73 22.52 15.93
C LYS A 51 -7.99 23.06 14.73
N ILE A 52 -8.61 22.98 13.56
CA ILE A 52 -8.07 23.54 12.31
C ILE A 52 -9.04 24.61 11.81
N GLU A 53 -8.55 25.83 11.68
CA GLU A 53 -9.33 26.99 11.27
C GLU A 53 -8.55 27.89 10.31
N SER A 54 -9.25 28.79 9.65
CA SER A 54 -8.68 29.81 8.76
C SER A 54 -9.16 31.16 9.31
N PRO A 55 -8.27 32.01 9.87
CA PRO A 55 -8.70 33.28 10.45
C PRO A 55 -9.40 34.23 9.47
N ALA A 56 -9.13 34.06 8.18
CA ALA A 56 -9.76 34.83 7.11
C ALA A 56 -11.23 34.40 6.85
N GLU A 57 -11.66 33.26 7.38
CA GLU A 57 -12.97 32.66 7.10
C GLU A 57 -13.87 32.67 8.33
N GLN A 58 -15.15 32.94 8.12
CA GLN A 58 -16.14 32.87 9.20
C GLN A 58 -16.40 31.43 9.67
N PHE A 59 -16.31 30.45 8.75
CA PHE A 59 -16.56 29.05 9.03
C PHE A 59 -15.61 28.15 8.25
N THR A 60 -14.96 27.20 8.93
CA THR A 60 -14.18 26.12 8.31
C THR A 60 -14.92 24.79 8.41
N ARG A 61 -15.07 24.12 7.27
CA ARG A 61 -15.63 22.77 7.16
C ARG A 61 -14.49 21.79 6.99
N ILE A 62 -13.90 21.42 8.11
CA ILE A 62 -12.77 20.49 8.19
C ILE A 62 -13.15 19.38 9.18
N TRP A 63 -13.17 18.13 8.69
CA TRP A 63 -13.33 16.98 9.59
C TRP A 63 -11.96 16.59 10.12
N ILE A 64 -11.83 16.41 11.43
CA ILE A 64 -10.57 16.14 12.14
C ILE A 64 -10.72 14.85 12.95
N GLN A 65 -9.66 14.05 12.99
CA GLN A 65 -9.54 12.93 13.90
C GLN A 65 -8.13 12.87 14.48
N VAL A 66 -8.05 12.76 15.81
CA VAL A 66 -6.81 12.50 16.54
C VAL A 66 -6.76 11.01 16.84
N LEU A 67 -5.66 10.38 16.50
CA LEU A 67 -5.42 8.96 16.64
C LEU A 67 -4.23 8.74 17.58
N ASP A 68 -4.44 7.98 18.64
CA ASP A 68 -3.39 7.57 19.57
C ASP A 68 -2.73 6.28 19.07
N ARG A 69 -1.40 6.27 18.91
CA ARG A 69 -0.65 5.07 18.48
C ARG A 69 -0.25 4.16 19.63
N HIS A 70 -0.56 4.56 20.87
CA HIS A 70 -0.25 3.87 22.12
C HIS A 70 1.24 3.79 22.50
N ASP A 71 2.12 4.36 21.67
CA ASP A 71 3.58 4.43 21.88
C ASP A 71 4.06 5.81 22.35
N GLY A 72 3.12 6.69 22.73
CA GLY A 72 3.41 8.08 23.10
C GLY A 72 3.39 9.05 21.91
N SER A 73 3.14 8.57 20.70
CA SER A 73 2.90 9.40 19.52
C SER A 73 1.42 9.45 19.11
N PHE A 74 1.05 10.53 18.45
CA PHE A 74 -0.30 10.78 17.95
C PHE A 74 -0.27 11.10 16.46
N LEU A 75 -1.30 10.66 15.73
CA LEU A 75 -1.55 11.08 14.36
C LEU A 75 -2.75 12.01 14.34
N VAL A 76 -2.59 13.17 13.72
CA VAL A 76 -3.70 14.07 13.43
C VAL A 76 -4.03 13.96 11.96
N ARG A 77 -5.20 13.43 11.65
CA ARG A 77 -5.71 13.39 10.27
C ARG A 77 -6.90 14.29 10.08
N TYR A 78 -7.00 14.89 8.89
CA TYR A 78 -8.09 15.79 8.58
C TYR A 78 -8.51 15.72 7.11
N ARG A 79 -9.77 16.05 6.86
CA ARG A 79 -10.36 16.16 5.52
C ARG A 79 -11.04 17.51 5.36
N MET A 80 -10.55 18.29 4.40
CA MET A 80 -11.14 19.57 4.04
C MET A 80 -12.23 19.39 2.98
N TYR A 81 -13.29 20.19 3.07
CA TYR A 81 -14.38 20.22 2.10
C TYR A 81 -14.44 21.52 1.29
N ALA A 82 -13.50 22.44 1.52
CA ALA A 82 -13.26 23.65 0.74
C ALA A 82 -11.77 24.03 0.83
N THR A 83 -11.34 24.91 -0.06
CA THR A 83 -9.99 25.52 -0.05
C THR A 83 -9.95 26.66 0.95
N TYR A 84 -8.84 26.79 1.67
CA TYR A 84 -8.62 27.82 2.68
C TYR A 84 -7.30 28.55 2.46
N THR A 85 -7.12 29.70 3.12
CA THR A 85 -5.85 30.44 3.11
C THR A 85 -5.35 30.58 4.54
N ASP A 86 -4.05 30.41 4.76
CA ASP A 86 -3.42 30.58 6.08
C ASP A 86 -4.09 29.69 7.16
N LEU A 87 -4.06 28.37 6.96
CA LEU A 87 -4.66 27.43 7.92
C LEU A 87 -3.86 27.39 9.22
N HIS A 88 -4.57 27.56 10.34
CA HIS A 88 -4.06 27.48 11.69
C HIS A 88 -4.42 26.12 12.29
N ILE A 89 -3.41 25.30 12.58
CA ILE A 89 -3.54 24.01 13.26
C ILE A 89 -3.22 24.23 14.73
N ASN A 90 -4.28 24.32 15.54
CA ASN A 90 -4.21 24.49 16.97
C ASN A 90 -4.17 23.12 17.65
N VAL A 91 -3.02 22.74 18.22
CA VAL A 91 -2.88 21.58 19.10
C VAL A 91 -2.88 22.06 20.55
N LEU A 92 -3.81 21.55 21.36
CA LEU A 92 -4.10 22.01 22.71
C LEU A 92 -4.03 20.87 23.73
N LEU A 93 -3.44 21.15 24.89
CA LEU A 93 -3.51 20.33 26.10
C LEU A 93 -4.22 21.15 27.19
N LYS A 94 -5.39 20.70 27.64
CA LYS A 94 -6.23 21.42 28.63
C LYS A 94 -6.44 22.91 28.26
N ASN A 95 -6.85 23.17 27.02
CA ASN A 95 -7.06 24.51 26.44
C ASN A 95 -5.80 25.39 26.34
N LYS A 96 -4.59 24.83 26.46
CA LYS A 96 -3.33 25.57 26.25
C LYS A 96 -2.57 25.00 25.07
N HIS A 97 -2.02 25.87 24.24
CA HIS A 97 -1.14 25.46 23.14
C HIS A 97 0.06 24.67 23.65
N VAL A 98 0.41 23.62 22.89
CA VAL A 98 1.62 22.82 23.12
C VAL A 98 2.68 23.16 22.09
N ALA A 99 3.95 23.10 22.50
CA ALA A 99 5.09 23.37 21.61
C ALA A 99 4.90 24.70 20.81
N GLN A 100 5.09 24.67 19.49
CA GLN A 100 4.96 25.84 18.61
C GLN A 100 3.52 26.10 18.12
N SER A 101 2.53 25.38 18.66
CA SER A 101 1.12 25.59 18.32
C SER A 101 0.69 27.05 18.56
N PRO A 102 -0.07 27.69 17.65
CA PRO A 102 -0.60 27.10 16.40
C PRO A 102 0.47 26.93 15.31
N PHE A 103 0.39 25.81 14.59
CA PHE A 103 1.18 25.60 13.38
C PHE A 103 0.45 26.23 12.19
N ILE A 104 1.13 27.08 11.44
CA ILE A 104 0.50 27.91 10.39
C ILE A 104 0.95 27.43 9.02
N LEU A 105 -0.01 26.94 8.23
CA LEU A 105 0.17 26.63 6.81
C LEU A 105 -0.15 27.89 6.00
N LYS A 106 0.89 28.65 5.67
CA LYS A 106 0.76 29.92 4.95
C LYS A 106 0.34 29.71 3.50
N GLY A 107 -0.48 30.63 2.98
CA GLY A 107 -0.95 30.61 1.60
C GLY A 107 -2.16 29.70 1.38
N GLN A 108 -2.45 29.40 0.10
CA GLN A 108 -3.61 28.59 -0.26
C GLN A 108 -3.38 27.11 0.04
N VAL A 109 -4.36 26.51 0.71
CA VAL A 109 -4.39 25.08 1.01
C VAL A 109 -5.63 24.48 0.37
N TYR A 110 -5.42 23.67 -0.66
CA TYR A 110 -6.48 23.11 -1.49
C TYR A 110 -7.07 21.83 -0.90
N HIS A 111 -8.39 21.67 -1.02
CA HIS A 111 -9.02 20.38 -0.74
C HIS A 111 -8.82 19.39 -1.91
N GLU A 112 -8.96 18.08 -1.64
CA GLU A 112 -8.72 16.99 -2.61
C GLU A 112 -9.52 17.10 -3.93
N GLY A 113 -10.65 17.80 -3.89
CA GLY A 113 -11.53 18.00 -5.06
C GLY A 113 -11.21 19.24 -5.90
N CYS A 114 -10.25 20.08 -5.49
CA CYS A 114 -9.86 21.28 -6.24
C CYS A 114 -9.28 20.88 -7.61
N ASP A 115 -9.78 21.47 -8.70
CA ASP A 115 -9.15 21.35 -10.02
C ASP A 115 -8.15 22.49 -10.22
N CYS A 116 -6.96 22.28 -9.65
CA CYS A 116 -5.98 23.33 -9.37
C CYS A 116 -4.57 22.86 -9.79
N PRO A 117 -4.37 22.47 -11.06
CA PRO A 117 -3.18 21.74 -11.45
C PRO A 117 -1.94 22.65 -11.53
N GLN A 118 -0.88 22.25 -10.83
CA GLN A 118 0.44 22.83 -11.00
C GLN A 118 0.91 22.58 -12.45
N THR A 119 1.31 23.65 -13.12
CA THR A 119 1.72 23.61 -14.53
C THR A 119 3.06 22.90 -14.74
N SER A 120 3.96 23.01 -13.76
CA SER A 120 5.29 22.39 -13.82
C SER A 120 5.36 21.14 -12.97
N GLY A 121 5.56 19.98 -13.61
CA GLY A 121 5.79 18.73 -12.91
C GLY A 121 6.97 18.81 -11.94
N SER A 122 8.08 19.45 -12.30
CA SER A 122 9.26 19.53 -11.41
C SER A 122 9.03 20.38 -10.17
N VAL A 123 8.23 21.44 -10.27
CA VAL A 123 7.83 22.25 -9.11
C VAL A 123 6.94 21.42 -8.20
N TRP A 124 5.96 20.73 -8.78
CA TRP A 124 5.08 19.86 -8.04
C TRP A 124 5.85 18.72 -7.33
N GLU A 125 6.79 18.04 -8.00
CA GLU A 125 7.64 17.00 -7.40
C GLU A 125 8.47 17.53 -6.22
N ALA A 126 8.99 18.77 -6.34
CA ALA A 126 9.75 19.41 -5.26
C ALA A 126 8.85 19.78 -4.07
N ASP A 127 7.67 20.34 -4.32
CA ASP A 127 6.69 20.71 -3.28
C ASP A 127 6.19 19.47 -2.53
N MET A 128 6.06 18.33 -3.21
CA MET A 128 5.70 17.05 -2.59
C MET A 128 6.87 16.33 -1.90
N HIS A 129 8.08 16.92 -1.90
CA HIS A 129 9.29 16.34 -1.33
C HIS A 129 9.59 14.91 -1.80
N CYS A 130 9.32 14.63 -3.08
CA CYS A 130 9.54 13.29 -3.62
C CYS A 130 11.02 12.89 -3.53
N PRO A 131 11.32 11.61 -3.24
CA PRO A 131 12.67 11.10 -3.43
C PRO A 131 13.13 11.28 -4.87
N GLN A 132 14.43 11.55 -5.05
CA GLN A 132 15.00 11.83 -6.38
C GLN A 132 14.97 10.62 -7.33
N SER A 133 14.87 9.40 -6.78
CA SER A 133 14.94 8.14 -7.50
C SER A 133 14.03 7.09 -6.86
N PHE A 134 13.44 6.24 -7.70
CA PHE A 134 12.61 5.10 -7.27
C PHE A 134 13.18 3.81 -7.82
N PRO A 135 13.96 3.05 -7.03
CA PRO A 135 14.69 1.90 -7.54
C PRO A 135 13.80 0.86 -8.24
N GLN A 136 12.57 0.64 -7.75
CA GLN A 136 11.64 -0.29 -8.39
C GLN A 136 11.18 0.21 -9.77
N ILE A 137 10.79 1.48 -9.87
CA ILE A 137 10.29 2.06 -11.12
C ILE A 137 11.42 2.19 -12.13
N GLU A 138 12.61 2.58 -11.71
CA GLU A 138 13.79 2.64 -12.57
C GLU A 138 14.14 1.27 -13.15
N ARG A 139 14.09 0.21 -12.33
CA ARG A 139 14.29 -1.18 -12.80
C ARG A 139 13.23 -1.61 -13.81
N ASP A 140 11.96 -1.35 -13.52
CA ASP A 140 10.86 -1.78 -14.39
C ASP A 140 10.89 -1.03 -15.73
N LEU A 141 11.17 0.27 -15.71
CA LEU A 141 11.25 1.11 -16.91
C LEU A 141 12.53 0.91 -17.73
N ALA A 142 13.62 0.45 -17.12
CA ALA A 142 14.87 0.21 -17.84
C ALA A 142 14.72 -0.82 -18.99
N LEU A 143 13.71 -1.69 -18.91
CA LEU A 143 13.36 -2.64 -19.96
C LEU A 143 12.70 -1.98 -21.18
N TYR A 144 12.23 -0.75 -21.05
CA TYR A 144 11.41 -0.03 -22.02
C TYR A 144 12.00 1.34 -22.38
N ALA A 145 13.29 1.39 -22.67
CA ALA A 145 13.99 2.63 -23.03
C ALA A 145 13.39 3.32 -24.27
N VAL A 146 12.82 2.55 -25.19
CA VAL A 146 12.09 3.04 -26.38
C VAL A 146 10.74 2.35 -26.43
N VAL A 147 9.68 3.16 -26.56
CA VAL A 147 8.30 2.69 -26.64
C VAL A 147 7.73 3.12 -28.00
N ASP A 148 7.08 2.17 -28.68
CA ASP A 148 6.34 2.39 -29.93
C ASP A 148 4.84 2.33 -29.61
N PRO A 149 4.15 3.48 -29.51
CA PRO A 149 2.75 3.52 -29.07
C PRO A 149 1.79 2.89 -30.09
N ASP A 150 2.00 3.12 -31.38
CA ASP A 150 1.16 2.55 -32.46
C ASP A 150 1.23 1.02 -32.45
N ARG A 151 2.45 0.48 -32.31
CA ARG A 151 2.65 -0.97 -32.18
C ARG A 151 1.97 -1.52 -30.93
N ASN A 152 2.09 -0.83 -29.80
CA ASN A 152 1.49 -1.28 -28.54
C ASN A 152 -0.04 -1.25 -28.62
N ALA A 153 -0.61 -0.22 -29.24
CA ALA A 153 -2.05 -0.10 -29.49
C ALA A 153 -2.59 -1.23 -30.37
N ASP A 154 -1.79 -1.74 -31.32
CA ASP A 154 -2.17 -2.88 -32.15
C ASP A 154 -1.94 -4.25 -31.48
N GLU A 155 -0.76 -4.47 -30.88
CA GLU A 155 -0.33 -5.80 -30.42
C GLU A 155 -0.86 -6.16 -29.03
N ILE A 156 -0.96 -5.21 -28.08
CA ILE A 156 -1.37 -5.50 -26.71
C ILE A 156 -2.83 -5.99 -26.65
N PRO A 157 -3.81 -5.34 -27.30
CA PRO A 157 -5.18 -5.84 -27.33
C PRO A 157 -5.31 -7.24 -27.93
N LYS A 158 -4.55 -7.54 -28.99
CA LYS A 158 -4.54 -8.88 -29.62
C LYS A 158 -3.97 -9.94 -28.68
N ARG A 159 -2.92 -9.61 -27.93
CA ARG A 159 -2.27 -10.54 -27.00
C ARG A 159 -3.07 -10.76 -25.71
N PHE A 160 -3.66 -9.71 -25.16
CA PHE A 160 -4.19 -9.74 -23.79
C PHE A 160 -5.69 -9.38 -23.70
N GLY A 161 -6.21 -8.58 -24.62
CA GLY A 161 -7.55 -7.98 -24.55
C GLY A 161 -8.72 -8.95 -24.70
N GLN A 162 -8.49 -10.21 -25.11
CA GLN A 162 -9.57 -11.22 -25.18
C GLN A 162 -9.78 -11.96 -23.85
N ARG A 163 -8.72 -12.14 -23.04
CA ARG A 163 -8.74 -13.02 -21.86
C ARG A 163 -8.50 -12.27 -20.55
N GLN A 164 -7.94 -11.07 -20.63
CA GLN A 164 -7.58 -10.26 -19.49
C GLN A 164 -8.45 -9.00 -19.45
N SER A 165 -8.61 -8.46 -18.25
CA SER A 165 -9.20 -7.14 -18.06
C SER A 165 -8.13 -6.08 -18.28
N LEU A 166 -8.24 -5.33 -19.35
CA LEU A 166 -7.20 -4.41 -19.80
C LEU A 166 -7.79 -3.05 -20.14
N CYS A 167 -7.12 -1.98 -19.73
CA CYS A 167 -7.43 -0.61 -20.12
C CYS A 167 -6.27 -0.01 -20.90
N HIS A 168 -6.59 0.68 -22.00
CA HIS A 168 -5.70 1.60 -22.69
C HIS A 168 -6.09 3.02 -22.28
N TYR A 169 -5.24 3.64 -21.49
CA TYR A 169 -5.42 5.02 -21.05
C TYR A 169 -4.65 5.95 -21.98
N THR A 170 -5.27 7.09 -22.30
CA THR A 170 -4.63 8.21 -22.96
C THR A 170 -4.86 9.45 -22.13
N ILE A 171 -3.79 10.16 -21.80
CA ILE A 171 -3.84 11.50 -21.25
C ILE A 171 -3.50 12.44 -22.39
N LYS A 172 -4.44 13.32 -22.73
CA LYS A 172 -4.28 14.31 -23.79
C LYS A 172 -4.79 15.65 -23.31
N ASP A 173 -3.97 16.68 -23.36
CA ASP A 173 -4.30 18.02 -22.89
C ASP A 173 -4.83 18.02 -21.44
N ASN A 174 -4.18 17.22 -20.57
CA ASN A 174 -4.56 16.98 -19.17
C ASN A 174 -5.96 16.37 -18.98
N LYS A 175 -6.54 15.74 -20.01
CA LYS A 175 -7.81 15.00 -19.95
C LYS A 175 -7.55 13.52 -20.09
N VAL A 176 -8.28 12.72 -19.32
CA VAL A 176 -8.16 11.25 -19.30
C VAL A 176 -9.19 10.64 -20.23
N TYR A 177 -8.72 9.79 -21.14
CA TYR A 177 -9.51 8.97 -22.04
C TYR A 177 -9.17 7.51 -21.78
N VAL A 178 -10.15 6.62 -21.91
CA VAL A 178 -9.97 5.18 -21.68
C VAL A 178 -10.69 4.35 -22.72
N GLN A 179 -9.99 3.35 -23.23
CA GLN A 179 -10.57 2.26 -24.00
C GLN A 179 -10.36 0.95 -23.25
N THR A 180 -11.41 0.15 -23.11
CA THR A 180 -11.38 -1.10 -22.34
C THR A 180 -11.42 -2.32 -23.24
N TYR A 181 -10.71 -3.37 -22.84
CA TYR A 181 -10.68 -4.67 -23.50
C TYR A 181 -10.93 -5.79 -22.48
N GLY A 182 -11.69 -6.82 -22.89
CA GLY A 182 -12.11 -7.94 -22.03
C GLY A 182 -13.46 -7.72 -21.35
N GLU A 183 -13.92 -8.73 -20.60
CA GLU A 183 -15.27 -8.76 -20.02
C GLU A 183 -15.38 -8.13 -18.62
N HIS A 184 -14.32 -8.19 -17.81
CA HIS A 184 -14.36 -7.80 -16.39
C HIS A 184 -13.57 -6.53 -16.08
N VAL A 185 -13.95 -5.40 -16.68
CA VAL A 185 -13.21 -4.13 -16.59
C VAL A 185 -13.70 -3.17 -15.51
N GLY A 186 -14.62 -3.61 -14.64
CA GLY A 186 -15.18 -2.78 -13.55
C GLY A 186 -14.14 -2.27 -12.55
N PHE A 187 -13.03 -3.00 -12.37
CA PHE A 187 -11.90 -2.58 -11.52
C PHE A 187 -11.18 -1.30 -12.02
N ARG A 188 -11.50 -0.81 -13.23
CA ARG A 188 -10.96 0.45 -13.75
C ARG A 188 -11.27 1.65 -12.85
N ILE A 189 -12.35 1.60 -12.05
CA ILE A 189 -12.75 2.70 -11.15
C ILE A 189 -11.61 3.17 -10.25
N PHE A 190 -10.71 2.26 -9.85
CA PHE A 190 -9.57 2.58 -9.01
C PHE A 190 -8.51 3.36 -9.78
N MET A 191 -8.16 2.90 -10.98
CA MET A 191 -7.23 3.62 -11.84
C MET A 191 -7.80 4.97 -12.31
N ASP A 192 -9.09 5.02 -12.63
CA ASP A 192 -9.80 6.26 -12.98
C ASP A 192 -9.70 7.27 -11.82
N SER A 193 -9.92 6.82 -10.58
CA SER A 193 -9.82 7.68 -9.38
C SER A 193 -8.41 8.23 -9.18
N ILE A 194 -7.37 7.41 -9.40
CA ILE A 194 -5.97 7.84 -9.37
C ILE A 194 -5.75 8.92 -10.43
N LEU A 195 -6.04 8.64 -11.71
CA LEU A 195 -5.76 9.57 -12.81
C LEU A 195 -6.51 10.89 -12.68
N LEU A 196 -7.78 10.84 -12.25
CA LEU A 196 -8.58 12.03 -12.00
C LEU A 196 -8.04 12.84 -10.82
N SER A 197 -7.54 12.20 -9.76
CA SER A 197 -6.89 12.89 -8.64
C SER A 197 -5.60 13.59 -9.09
N ILE A 198 -4.77 12.92 -9.88
CA ILE A 198 -3.49 13.46 -10.35
C ILE A 198 -3.70 14.66 -11.29
N THR A 199 -4.58 14.52 -12.28
CA THR A 199 -4.81 15.56 -13.30
C THR A 199 -5.38 16.85 -12.70
N ARG A 200 -6.05 16.79 -11.55
CA ARG A 200 -6.48 17.96 -10.76
C ARG A 200 -5.34 18.67 -10.04
N LYS A 201 -4.23 17.98 -9.76
CA LYS A 201 -3.11 18.47 -8.92
C LYS A 201 -1.90 18.93 -9.72
N VAL A 202 -1.67 18.31 -10.88
CA VAL A 202 -0.53 18.62 -11.74
C VAL A 202 -0.90 18.37 -13.20
N ARG A 203 -0.43 19.24 -14.10
CA ARG A 203 -0.57 19.00 -15.54
C ARG A 203 0.33 17.84 -15.95
N LEU A 204 -0.31 16.78 -16.42
CA LEU A 204 0.40 15.64 -16.98
C LEU A 204 0.76 15.88 -18.45
N PRO A 205 1.92 15.37 -18.92
CA PRO A 205 2.23 15.39 -20.34
C PRO A 205 1.30 14.45 -21.12
N ASP A 206 1.20 14.70 -22.42
CA ASP A 206 0.48 13.80 -23.32
C ASP A 206 1.18 12.44 -23.35
N LEU A 207 0.43 11.38 -23.04
CA LEU A 207 0.95 10.01 -23.01
C LEU A 207 -0.18 8.99 -23.12
N GLU A 208 0.19 7.79 -23.52
CA GLU A 208 -0.70 6.64 -23.50
C GLU A 208 0.00 5.41 -22.92
N PHE A 209 -0.78 4.54 -22.29
CA PHE A 209 -0.26 3.37 -21.60
C PHE A 209 -1.36 2.33 -21.36
N PHE A 210 -0.93 1.10 -21.10
CA PHE A 210 -1.82 -0.02 -20.84
C PHE A 210 -1.77 -0.44 -19.39
N VAL A 211 -2.94 -0.64 -18.79
CA VAL A 211 -3.13 -1.06 -17.42
C VAL A 211 -3.86 -2.40 -17.40
N ASN A 212 -3.21 -3.41 -16.86
CA ASN A 212 -3.82 -4.67 -16.48
C ASN A 212 -4.61 -4.51 -15.19
N LEU A 213 -5.90 -4.84 -15.24
CA LEU A 213 -6.79 -4.80 -14.08
C LEU A 213 -6.90 -6.15 -13.36
N GLY A 214 -6.39 -7.22 -13.97
CA GLY A 214 -6.41 -8.57 -13.38
C GLY A 214 -5.34 -8.77 -12.31
N ASP A 215 -5.50 -9.85 -11.53
CA ASP A 215 -4.56 -10.18 -10.46
C ASP A 215 -3.16 -10.53 -11.00
N TRP A 216 -3.08 -11.36 -12.04
CA TRP A 216 -1.81 -11.89 -12.53
C TRP A 216 -1.07 -10.90 -13.44
N PRO A 217 0.25 -10.69 -13.25
CA PRO A 217 1.07 -9.98 -14.23
C PRO A 217 1.15 -10.73 -15.56
N LEU A 218 1.32 -10.00 -16.66
CA LEU A 218 1.05 -10.47 -18.02
C LEU A 218 2.29 -10.72 -18.87
N GLU A 219 3.32 -9.87 -18.81
CA GLU A 219 4.44 -9.93 -19.77
C GLU A 219 5.52 -10.94 -19.33
N LYS A 220 5.30 -12.20 -19.72
CA LYS A 220 6.18 -13.34 -19.39
C LYS A 220 7.34 -13.55 -20.35
N ARG A 221 7.36 -12.89 -21.51
CA ARG A 221 8.46 -13.02 -22.47
C ARG A 221 9.76 -12.51 -21.87
N LYS A 222 10.91 -12.98 -22.36
CA LYS A 222 12.24 -12.53 -21.93
C LYS A 222 12.53 -11.11 -22.46
N PRO A 223 13.40 -10.33 -21.80
CA PRO A 223 13.80 -9.00 -22.29
C PRO A 223 14.40 -8.99 -23.71
N SER A 224 14.99 -10.10 -24.15
CA SER A 224 15.52 -10.28 -25.51
C SER A 224 14.43 -10.45 -26.58
N GLU A 225 13.18 -10.68 -26.16
CA GLU A 225 12.04 -10.84 -27.04
C GLU A 225 11.27 -9.52 -27.18
N ARG A 226 10.28 -9.49 -28.08
CA ARG A 226 9.39 -8.34 -28.27
C ARG A 226 8.38 -8.25 -27.12
N ILE A 227 8.76 -7.51 -26.07
CA ILE A 227 7.97 -7.22 -24.86
C ILE A 227 7.13 -5.94 -24.99
N HIS A 228 6.07 -5.82 -24.19
CA HIS A 228 5.25 -4.60 -24.08
C HIS A 228 5.24 -4.02 -22.66
N PRO A 229 5.24 -2.68 -22.53
CA PRO A 229 5.07 -2.02 -21.24
C PRO A 229 3.61 -2.12 -20.79
N ILE A 230 3.35 -2.92 -19.76
CA ILE A 230 2.03 -3.09 -19.16
C ILE A 230 2.14 -2.77 -17.68
N PHE A 231 1.29 -1.87 -17.19
CA PHE A 231 1.18 -1.56 -15.78
C PHE A 231 0.31 -2.59 -15.06
N SER A 232 0.79 -3.14 -13.96
CA SER A 232 0.08 -4.18 -13.19
C SER A 232 0.16 -3.89 -11.69
N TRP A 233 -0.88 -4.29 -10.95
CA TRP A 233 -0.95 -4.16 -9.48
C TRP A 233 0.12 -4.96 -8.73
N CYS A 234 0.56 -6.06 -9.34
CA CYS A 234 1.53 -6.99 -8.78
C CYS A 234 2.53 -7.39 -9.86
N GLY A 235 3.80 -7.52 -9.48
CA GLY A 235 4.86 -8.11 -10.30
C GLY A 235 5.25 -9.50 -9.84
N SER A 236 6.05 -10.17 -10.67
CA SER A 236 6.67 -11.44 -10.31
C SER A 236 8.08 -11.54 -10.88
N ASN A 237 8.92 -12.39 -10.28
CA ASN A 237 10.26 -12.71 -10.79
C ASN A 237 10.28 -13.24 -12.24
N ASN A 238 9.11 -13.67 -12.75
CA ASN A 238 8.96 -14.26 -14.08
C ASN A 238 8.24 -13.33 -15.07
N THR A 239 7.97 -12.08 -14.70
CA THR A 239 7.25 -11.09 -15.52
C THR A 239 8.00 -9.78 -15.64
N ARG A 240 7.58 -8.93 -16.59
CA ARG A 240 8.22 -7.64 -16.91
C ARG A 240 7.22 -6.48 -16.91
N ASP A 241 6.08 -6.70 -16.29
CA ASP A 241 5.11 -5.66 -16.01
C ASP A 241 5.74 -4.55 -15.16
N ILE A 242 5.30 -3.31 -15.42
CA ILE A 242 5.68 -2.15 -14.63
C ILE A 242 4.77 -2.13 -13.40
N VAL A 243 5.34 -2.35 -12.22
CA VAL A 243 4.53 -2.49 -11.02
C VAL A 243 4.09 -1.12 -10.52
N MET A 244 2.78 -0.97 -10.34
CA MET A 244 2.15 0.17 -9.71
C MET A 244 1.56 -0.23 -8.35
N PRO A 245 1.34 0.72 -7.43
CA PRO A 245 0.60 0.48 -6.22
C PRO A 245 -0.78 -0.07 -6.47
N THR A 246 -1.14 -0.96 -5.57
CA THR A 246 -2.37 -1.74 -5.64
C THR A 246 -3.56 -0.81 -5.48
N TYR A 247 -4.65 -1.15 -6.15
CA TYR A 247 -5.90 -0.41 -6.06
C TYR A 247 -6.33 -0.18 -4.59
N ASP A 248 -6.14 -1.19 -3.74
CA ASP A 248 -6.52 -1.18 -2.33
C ASP A 248 -5.74 -0.13 -1.53
N LEU A 249 -4.40 -0.10 -1.70
CA LEU A 249 -3.57 0.91 -1.06
C LEU A 249 -3.91 2.31 -1.56
N THR A 250 -4.12 2.49 -2.87
CA THR A 250 -4.47 3.81 -3.43
C THR A 250 -5.86 4.28 -3.02
N GLU A 251 -6.83 3.37 -2.84
CA GLU A 251 -8.15 3.70 -2.32
C GLU A 251 -8.07 4.09 -0.85
N SER A 252 -7.28 3.36 -0.03
CA SER A 252 -7.06 3.68 1.39
C SER A 252 -6.63 5.12 1.63
N VAL A 253 -6.02 5.70 0.60
CA VAL A 253 -5.35 6.99 0.53
C VAL A 253 -6.28 8.08 -0.04
N LEU A 254 -6.90 7.85 -1.19
CA LEU A 254 -7.78 8.84 -1.81
C LEU A 254 -9.09 8.99 -1.01
N GLU A 255 -9.50 7.90 -0.37
CA GLU A 255 -10.71 7.79 0.43
C GLU A 255 -10.43 7.73 1.93
N THR A 256 -9.21 8.09 2.36
CA THR A 256 -8.93 8.29 3.80
C THR A 256 -9.92 9.32 4.35
N MET A 257 -10.59 8.98 5.45
CA MET A 257 -11.65 9.81 6.04
C MET A 257 -12.76 10.16 5.02
N GLY A 258 -12.98 9.31 4.03
CA GLY A 258 -14.05 9.41 3.03
C GLY A 258 -14.93 8.17 3.12
N ARG A 259 -14.89 7.35 2.07
CA ARG A 259 -15.65 6.10 1.99
C ARG A 259 -15.02 4.93 2.74
N VAL A 260 -13.74 5.01 3.07
CA VAL A 260 -12.98 3.92 3.70
C VAL A 260 -12.71 4.23 5.17
N SER A 261 -13.05 3.26 6.03
CA SER A 261 -12.78 3.31 7.48
C SER A 261 -11.52 2.56 7.90
N LEU A 262 -11.09 1.59 7.08
CA LEU A 262 -9.84 0.84 7.26
C LEU A 262 -8.80 1.39 6.30
N ASP A 263 -7.94 2.25 6.82
CA ASP A 263 -6.77 2.78 6.11
C ASP A 263 -5.49 2.58 6.94
N MET A 264 -4.35 2.80 6.30
CA MET A 264 -3.02 2.60 6.90
C MET A 264 -2.82 3.35 8.23
N LEU A 265 -3.40 4.55 8.38
CA LEU A 265 -3.28 5.36 9.59
C LEU A 265 -4.25 4.87 10.68
N SER A 266 -5.45 4.45 10.30
CA SER A 266 -6.39 3.82 11.23
C SER A 266 -5.82 2.56 11.86
N VAL A 267 -5.04 1.78 11.11
CA VAL A 267 -4.38 0.57 11.61
C VAL A 267 -3.38 0.91 12.71
N GLN A 268 -2.56 1.94 12.52
CA GLN A 268 -1.57 2.37 13.52
C GLN A 268 -2.19 2.80 14.85
N ALA A 269 -3.45 3.22 14.83
CA ALA A 269 -4.20 3.63 16.01
C ALA A 269 -5.02 2.49 16.64
N ASN A 270 -5.19 1.38 15.92
CA ASN A 270 -6.06 0.26 16.32
C ASN A 270 -5.24 -1.03 16.36
N THR A 271 -4.12 -0.96 17.07
CA THR A 271 -3.14 -2.04 17.12
C THR A 271 -3.38 -3.02 18.27
N GLY A 272 -4.53 -2.95 18.95
CA GLY A 272 -4.87 -3.86 20.05
C GLY A 272 -4.07 -3.57 21.34
N PRO A 273 -3.94 -4.56 22.24
CA PRO A 273 -3.28 -4.36 23.53
C PRO A 273 -1.76 -4.10 23.37
N PRO A 274 -1.10 -3.56 24.42
CA PRO A 274 0.35 -3.41 24.46
C PRO A 274 1.09 -4.72 24.14
N TRP A 275 2.29 -4.62 23.57
CA TRP A 275 3.07 -5.79 23.14
C TRP A 275 3.18 -6.94 24.16
N PRO A 276 3.44 -6.70 25.46
CA PRO A 276 3.52 -7.77 26.45
C PRO A 276 2.24 -8.59 26.60
N GLU A 277 1.08 -7.97 26.37
CA GLU A 277 -0.26 -8.53 26.57
C GLU A 277 -0.82 -9.22 25.32
N LYS A 278 -0.18 -9.05 24.16
CA LYS A 278 -0.60 -9.71 22.92
C LYS A 278 -0.48 -11.23 23.02
N ASN A 279 -1.43 -11.92 22.40
CA ASN A 279 -1.40 -13.38 22.28
C ASN A 279 -0.15 -13.82 21.50
N SER A 280 0.60 -14.78 22.05
CA SER A 280 1.87 -15.24 21.48
C SER A 280 1.71 -16.35 20.42
N THR A 281 0.49 -16.71 20.04
CA THR A 281 0.22 -17.56 18.88
C THR A 281 0.34 -16.78 17.58
N ALA A 282 0.87 -17.41 16.54
CA ALA A 282 0.89 -16.84 15.20
C ALA A 282 -0.51 -16.89 14.58
N PHE A 283 -0.94 -15.81 13.94
CA PHE A 283 -2.32 -15.64 13.52
C PHE A 283 -2.47 -15.48 12.01
N TRP A 284 -3.51 -16.11 11.47
CA TRP A 284 -3.93 -15.95 10.08
C TRP A 284 -5.42 -16.23 9.88
N ARG A 285 -6.09 -15.44 9.05
CA ARG A 285 -7.44 -15.71 8.53
C ARG A 285 -7.51 -15.32 7.07
N GLY A 286 -8.08 -16.19 6.24
CA GLY A 286 -8.23 -15.90 4.83
C GLY A 286 -8.92 -17.00 4.03
N ARG A 287 -8.86 -16.87 2.71
CA ARG A 287 -9.39 -17.82 1.75
C ARG A 287 -8.29 -18.74 1.22
N ASP A 288 -8.71 -19.86 0.66
CA ASP A 288 -7.93 -20.94 0.06
C ASP A 288 -7.21 -20.60 -1.26
N SER A 289 -6.92 -19.34 -1.58
CA SER A 289 -6.44 -18.95 -2.91
C SER A 289 -5.02 -19.40 -3.29
N ARG A 290 -4.38 -20.30 -2.52
CA ARG A 290 -3.02 -20.79 -2.74
C ARG A 290 -2.73 -22.04 -1.90
N GLN A 291 -1.99 -23.01 -2.45
CA GLN A 291 -1.65 -24.27 -1.78
C GLN A 291 -0.97 -24.06 -0.42
N GLU A 292 -0.04 -23.11 -0.30
CA GLU A 292 0.68 -22.84 0.95
C GLU A 292 -0.24 -22.36 2.08
N ARG A 293 -1.42 -21.81 1.76
CA ARG A 293 -2.45 -21.51 2.77
C ARG A 293 -3.13 -22.77 3.30
N LEU A 294 -3.33 -23.78 2.45
CA LEU A 294 -3.89 -25.07 2.84
C LEU A 294 -2.93 -25.79 3.78
N GLU A 295 -1.63 -25.76 3.46
CA GLU A 295 -0.59 -26.32 4.34
C GLU A 295 -0.47 -25.55 5.67
N LEU A 296 -0.60 -24.23 5.67
CA LEU A 296 -0.64 -23.44 6.91
C LEU A 296 -1.80 -23.86 7.83
N VAL A 297 -3.00 -24.08 7.29
CA VAL A 297 -4.16 -24.49 8.10
C VAL A 297 -3.99 -25.91 8.63
N LYS A 298 -3.43 -26.84 7.84
CA LYS A 298 -3.05 -28.17 8.34
C LYS A 298 -2.03 -28.07 9.49
N LEU A 299 -1.02 -27.21 9.33
CA LEU A 299 0.00 -26.97 10.35
C LEU A 299 -0.60 -26.38 11.64
N SER A 300 -1.54 -25.45 11.51
CA SER A 300 -2.27 -24.89 12.66
C SER A 300 -3.07 -25.94 13.41
N ARG A 301 -3.69 -26.89 12.70
CA ARG A 301 -4.39 -28.01 13.34
C ARG A 301 -3.47 -29.00 14.04
N ALA A 302 -2.26 -29.18 13.53
CA ALA A 302 -1.24 -30.01 14.17
C ALA A 302 -0.61 -29.32 15.40
N HIS A 303 -0.56 -27.98 15.41
CA HIS A 303 0.08 -27.18 16.46
C HIS A 303 -0.80 -26.00 16.90
N PRO A 304 -2.00 -26.25 17.47
CA PRO A 304 -2.98 -25.21 17.80
C PRO A 304 -2.48 -24.22 18.88
N ASP A 305 -1.56 -24.66 19.75
CA ASP A 305 -0.95 -23.80 20.77
C ASP A 305 0.10 -22.83 20.22
N SER A 306 0.54 -23.02 18.97
CA SER A 306 1.56 -22.18 18.32
C SER A 306 0.98 -21.34 17.18
N ILE A 307 0.02 -21.89 16.43
CA ILE A 307 -0.52 -21.25 15.23
C ILE A 307 -2.04 -21.32 15.29
N ASN A 308 -2.66 -20.16 15.14
CA ASN A 308 -4.08 -19.97 15.00
C ASN A 308 -4.39 -19.50 13.56
N ALA A 309 -4.51 -20.45 12.64
CA ALA A 309 -4.83 -20.22 11.24
C ALA A 309 -6.08 -21.00 10.82
N ALA A 310 -7.03 -20.33 10.17
CA ALA A 310 -8.25 -20.97 9.71
C ALA A 310 -8.81 -20.29 8.47
N PHE A 311 -9.55 -21.06 7.66
CA PHE A 311 -10.22 -20.56 6.48
C PHE A 311 -11.54 -19.88 6.81
N THR A 312 -11.80 -18.74 6.15
CA THR A 312 -13.10 -18.07 6.22
C THR A 312 -14.04 -18.50 5.10
N ASN A 313 -13.50 -18.95 3.96
CA ASN A 313 -14.26 -19.44 2.82
C ASN A 313 -13.35 -20.25 1.87
N PHE A 314 -13.95 -21.10 1.03
CA PHE A 314 -13.30 -21.81 -0.07
C PHE A 314 -13.88 -21.40 -1.42
N PHE A 315 -13.01 -21.18 -2.40
CA PHE A 315 -13.39 -20.85 -3.78
C PHE A 315 -12.52 -21.55 -4.83
N PHE A 316 -11.27 -21.88 -4.48
CA PHE A 316 -10.26 -22.34 -5.44
C PHE A 316 -9.97 -23.84 -5.34
N PHE A 317 -10.19 -24.42 -4.15
CA PHE A 317 -9.96 -25.81 -3.84
C PHE A 317 -11.24 -26.45 -3.28
N LYS A 318 -11.28 -27.78 -3.28
CA LYS A 318 -12.35 -28.51 -2.61
C LYS A 318 -12.17 -28.41 -1.11
N HIS A 319 -13.20 -27.92 -0.40
CA HIS A 319 -13.21 -27.92 1.06
C HIS A 319 -13.35 -29.36 1.58
N ASP A 320 -12.37 -29.77 2.39
CA ASP A 320 -12.39 -30.98 3.19
C ASP A 320 -12.28 -30.59 4.66
N GLU A 321 -13.41 -30.63 5.37
CA GLU A 321 -13.48 -30.26 6.78
C GLU A 321 -12.62 -31.17 7.66
N SER A 322 -12.45 -32.44 7.28
CA SER A 322 -11.62 -33.38 8.03
C SER A 322 -10.15 -32.95 8.05
N LEU A 323 -9.68 -32.31 6.97
CA LEU A 323 -8.32 -31.80 6.81
C LEU A 323 -8.16 -30.35 7.29
N TYR A 324 -9.11 -29.47 6.97
CA TYR A 324 -8.94 -28.02 7.16
C TYR A 324 -9.76 -27.41 8.29
N GLY A 325 -10.74 -28.16 8.79
CA GLY A 325 -11.61 -27.75 9.88
C GLY A 325 -12.81 -26.97 9.36
N PRO A 326 -13.74 -26.62 10.25
CA PRO A 326 -14.89 -25.83 9.88
C PRO A 326 -14.45 -24.43 9.44
N LEU A 327 -15.24 -23.81 8.57
CA LEU A 327 -15.04 -22.41 8.20
C LEU A 327 -15.31 -21.52 9.41
N VAL A 328 -14.46 -20.51 9.60
CA VAL A 328 -14.62 -19.52 10.67
C VAL A 328 -15.12 -18.20 10.12
N LYS A 329 -15.76 -17.40 10.97
CA LYS A 329 -16.22 -16.07 10.58
C LYS A 329 -15.05 -15.15 10.25
N HIS A 330 -15.32 -14.16 9.42
CA HIS A 330 -14.41 -13.03 9.21
C HIS A 330 -14.10 -12.35 10.54
N VAL A 331 -12.84 -11.98 10.71
CA VAL A 331 -12.33 -11.24 11.88
C VAL A 331 -12.03 -9.82 11.43
N SER A 332 -12.38 -8.82 12.25
CA SER A 332 -12.02 -7.43 12.00
C SER A 332 -10.51 -7.32 11.78
N PHE A 333 -10.07 -6.51 10.83
CA PHE A 333 -8.64 -6.37 10.59
C PHE A 333 -7.89 -5.80 11.81
N PHE A 334 -8.53 -4.91 12.58
CA PHE A 334 -7.97 -4.39 13.84
C PHE A 334 -7.75 -5.48 14.89
N ASP A 335 -8.56 -6.54 14.88
CA ASP A 335 -8.41 -7.66 15.82
C ASP A 335 -7.23 -8.57 15.48
N PHE A 336 -6.64 -8.46 14.28
CA PHE A 336 -5.42 -9.19 13.95
C PHE A 336 -4.30 -8.80 14.93
N PHE A 337 -4.21 -7.53 15.30
CA PHE A 337 -3.14 -7.01 16.16
C PHE A 337 -3.28 -7.39 17.65
N LYS A 338 -4.30 -8.17 18.02
CA LYS A 338 -4.33 -8.88 19.31
C LYS A 338 -3.26 -9.98 19.42
N TYR A 339 -2.63 -10.35 18.30
CA TYR A 339 -1.61 -11.40 18.21
C TYR A 339 -0.23 -10.80 17.89
N LYS A 340 0.83 -11.38 18.47
CA LYS A 340 2.22 -10.94 18.28
C LYS A 340 2.73 -11.20 16.89
N TYR A 341 2.35 -12.33 16.28
CA TYR A 341 2.91 -12.78 15.01
C TYR A 341 1.81 -12.88 13.95
N GLN A 342 1.92 -12.10 12.88
CA GLN A 342 1.00 -12.09 11.75
C GLN A 342 1.61 -12.86 10.59
N ILE A 343 0.97 -13.93 10.16
CA ILE A 343 1.45 -14.67 8.99
C ILE A 343 0.91 -14.01 7.73
N ASN A 344 1.76 -13.77 6.74
CA ASN A 344 1.36 -13.26 5.43
C ASN A 344 1.77 -14.25 4.33
N ILE A 345 0.79 -15.01 3.84
CA ILE A 345 0.93 -15.93 2.71
C ILE A 345 0.24 -15.31 1.50
N ASP A 346 0.92 -15.33 0.36
CA ASP A 346 0.40 -14.85 -0.91
C ASP A 346 -0.89 -15.58 -1.27
N GLY A 347 -1.74 -14.92 -2.05
CA GLY A 347 -2.92 -15.54 -2.64
C GLY A 347 -2.60 -16.05 -4.03
N THR A 348 -3.52 -15.76 -4.94
CA THR A 348 -3.31 -15.86 -6.38
C THR A 348 -2.03 -15.14 -6.81
N VAL A 349 -1.78 -13.96 -6.22
CA VAL A 349 -0.58 -13.13 -6.34
C VAL A 349 -0.19 -12.57 -4.95
N ALA A 350 0.67 -11.54 -4.89
CA ALA A 350 1.04 -10.87 -3.64
C ALA A 350 -0.21 -10.53 -2.80
N ALA A 351 -0.11 -10.71 -1.49
CA ALA A 351 -1.24 -10.45 -0.60
C ALA A 351 -1.32 -8.96 -0.24
N TYR A 352 -2.28 -8.23 -0.81
CA TYR A 352 -2.50 -6.79 -0.60
C TYR A 352 -2.84 -6.39 0.84
N ARG A 353 -2.94 -7.35 1.76
CA ARG A 353 -3.03 -7.07 3.20
C ARG A 353 -1.68 -6.75 3.83
N LEU A 354 -0.56 -7.09 3.18
CA LEU A 354 0.78 -6.90 3.72
C LEU A 354 1.05 -5.46 4.17
N PRO A 355 0.75 -4.40 3.37
CA PRO A 355 1.04 -3.04 3.83
C PRO A 355 0.37 -2.78 5.19
N TYR A 356 -0.91 -3.13 5.35
CA TYR A 356 -1.63 -2.95 6.62
C TYR A 356 -1.07 -3.79 7.76
N LEU A 357 -0.62 -5.02 7.51
CA LEU A 357 0.06 -5.81 8.55
C LEU A 357 1.33 -5.12 9.03
N LEU A 358 2.10 -4.52 8.11
CA LEU A 358 3.33 -3.78 8.41
C LEU A 358 3.08 -2.46 9.15
N ALA A 359 1.93 -1.81 8.92
CA ALA A 359 1.54 -0.62 9.69
C ALA A 359 1.03 -0.94 11.11
N GLY A 360 0.82 -2.21 11.44
CA GLY A 360 0.50 -2.62 12.80
C GLY A 360 1.71 -2.58 13.74
N ASN A 361 1.51 -3.07 14.96
CA ASN A 361 2.57 -3.26 15.95
C ASN A 361 2.84 -4.76 16.25
N SER A 362 2.68 -5.60 15.22
CA SER A 362 2.94 -7.04 15.29
C SER A 362 4.12 -7.42 14.40
N VAL A 363 4.80 -8.51 14.71
CA VAL A 363 5.84 -9.08 13.85
C VAL A 363 5.18 -9.77 12.66
N VAL A 364 5.60 -9.43 11.45
CA VAL A 364 5.05 -10.01 10.21
C VAL A 364 5.95 -11.13 9.69
N LEU A 365 5.37 -12.32 9.52
CA LEU A 365 6.02 -13.51 8.95
C LEU A 365 5.56 -13.67 7.49
N LYS A 366 6.33 -13.13 6.56
CA LYS A 366 6.04 -13.21 5.12
C LYS A 366 6.62 -14.47 4.51
N GLN A 367 5.79 -15.22 3.78
CA GLN A 367 6.25 -16.33 2.95
C GLN A 367 7.19 -15.82 1.84
N ASP A 368 8.32 -16.51 1.64
CA ASP A 368 9.15 -16.32 0.45
C ASP A 368 8.37 -16.70 -0.81
N SER A 369 8.31 -15.78 -1.76
CA SER A 369 7.47 -15.89 -2.95
C SER A 369 8.03 -15.03 -4.07
N GLY A 370 7.83 -15.48 -5.31
CA GLY A 370 8.22 -14.72 -6.49
C GLY A 370 7.35 -13.50 -6.78
N TYR A 371 6.21 -13.32 -6.10
CA TYR A 371 5.33 -12.16 -6.28
C TYR A 371 5.72 -10.99 -5.37
N TYR A 372 5.59 -9.78 -5.89
CA TYR A 372 5.91 -8.55 -5.17
C TYR A 372 4.96 -7.41 -5.51
N GLU A 373 4.81 -6.48 -4.56
CA GLU A 373 4.21 -5.17 -4.78
C GLU A 373 5.32 -4.11 -4.86
N HIS A 374 4.96 -2.91 -5.31
CA HIS A 374 5.89 -1.78 -5.53
C HIS A 374 6.82 -1.46 -4.34
N PHE A 375 6.42 -1.72 -3.09
CA PHE A 375 7.19 -1.37 -1.89
C PHE A 375 8.09 -2.49 -1.34
N TYR A 376 8.02 -3.72 -1.89
CA TYR A 376 8.68 -4.89 -1.30
C TYR A 376 10.22 -4.83 -1.30
N TYR A 377 10.83 -3.98 -2.13
CA TYR A 377 12.29 -3.87 -2.25
C TYR A 377 12.83 -2.51 -1.77
N GLY A 378 12.03 -1.77 -0.97
CA GLY A 378 12.44 -0.51 -0.34
C GLY A 378 13.15 -0.69 1.01
N PRO A 379 13.71 0.38 1.59
CA PRO A 379 14.42 0.36 2.87
C PRO A 379 13.60 -0.24 4.03
N ALA A 380 12.28 -0.02 4.06
CA ALA A 380 11.37 -0.60 5.05
C ALA A 380 11.30 -2.14 5.01
N ALA A 381 11.37 -2.74 3.82
CA ALA A 381 11.19 -4.19 3.66
C ALA A 381 12.38 -4.99 4.20
N LEU A 382 13.59 -4.42 4.14
CA LEU A 382 14.82 -5.06 4.62
C LEU A 382 14.92 -5.10 6.15
N GLY A 383 14.22 -4.22 6.87
CA GLY A 383 14.19 -4.20 8.34
C GLY A 383 13.00 -4.92 8.96
N ALA A 384 11.87 -5.05 8.25
CA ALA A 384 10.60 -5.53 8.81
C ALA A 384 10.26 -7.00 8.48
N LEU A 385 10.90 -7.59 7.47
CA LEU A 385 10.61 -8.96 7.03
C LEU A 385 11.71 -9.89 7.52
N HIS A 386 11.40 -10.72 8.53
CA HIS A 386 12.24 -11.85 8.86
C HIS A 386 11.90 -12.99 7.88
N PRO A 387 12.80 -13.41 6.97
CA PRO A 387 12.53 -14.57 6.15
C PRO A 387 12.49 -15.80 7.07
N SER A 388 11.40 -16.57 7.03
CA SER A 388 11.41 -17.92 7.55
C SER A 388 12.36 -18.71 6.65
N GLN A 389 13.60 -18.96 7.07
CA GLN A 389 14.50 -19.82 6.31
C GLN A 389 13.95 -21.25 6.35
N GLY A 390 13.32 -21.66 5.26
CA GLY A 390 13.05 -23.07 4.98
C GLY A 390 14.38 -23.76 4.70
N GLY A 391 14.89 -24.49 5.69
CA GLY A 391 16.10 -25.29 5.54
C GLY A 391 15.90 -26.41 4.53
N HIS A 392 16.37 -26.19 3.30
CA HIS A 392 16.74 -27.25 2.38
C HIS A 392 18.20 -27.06 1.96
N GLY A 393 19.10 -27.37 2.90
CA GLY A 393 20.46 -27.74 2.54
C GLY A 393 20.40 -29.06 1.78
N ARG A 394 20.53 -29.01 0.45
CA ARG A 394 21.05 -30.16 -0.30
C ARG A 394 22.56 -30.20 -0.06
N PRO A 395 23.13 -31.31 0.43
CA PRO A 395 24.58 -31.48 0.36
C PRO A 395 24.96 -31.62 -1.11
N ALA A 396 25.85 -30.74 -1.56
CA ALA A 396 26.62 -30.95 -2.76
C ALA A 396 27.74 -31.94 -2.45
N GLY A 397 27.90 -32.96 -3.30
CA GLY A 397 29.10 -33.78 -3.35
C GLY A 397 28.83 -35.27 -3.21
N GLU A 398 28.64 -35.95 -4.34
CA GLU A 398 29.23 -37.26 -4.61
C GLU A 398 29.25 -37.48 -6.13
N ASP A 399 30.45 -37.68 -6.67
CA ASP A 399 30.75 -37.90 -8.08
C ASP A 399 30.18 -39.24 -8.61
N PRO A 400 29.93 -39.37 -9.93
CA PRO A 400 29.45 -40.60 -10.51
C PRO A 400 30.60 -41.58 -10.72
N VAL A 401 30.77 -42.54 -9.81
CA VAL A 401 31.60 -43.73 -10.09
C VAL A 401 30.73 -44.77 -10.76
N GLY A 402 31.01 -45.02 -12.04
CA GLY A 402 30.42 -46.12 -12.78
C GLY A 402 30.88 -47.48 -12.26
N SER A 403 29.98 -48.45 -12.23
CA SER A 403 30.21 -49.85 -12.64
C SER A 403 28.92 -50.68 -12.47
N ARG A 404 28.40 -51.17 -13.60
CA ARG A 404 27.75 -52.51 -13.66
C ARG A 404 28.84 -53.57 -13.36
N PRO A 405 28.57 -54.83 -12.95
CA PRO A 405 27.37 -55.62 -13.29
C PRO A 405 26.85 -56.63 -12.24
N ARG A 406 25.55 -56.95 -12.26
CA ARG A 406 24.95 -58.23 -12.70
C ARG A 406 23.44 -58.14 -12.63
#